data_AF-A0A967E0K7-F1
#
_entry.id   AF-A0A967E0K7-F1
#
_cell.length_a   1.000
_cell.length_b   1.000
_cell.length_c   1.000
_cell.angle_alpha   90.00
_cell.angle_beta   90.00
_cell.angle_gamma   90.00
#
_symmetry.space_group_name_H-M   'P 1'
#
loop_
_entity.id
_entity.type
_entity.pdbx_description
1 polymer ?
#
loop_
_entity_poly.entity_id
_entity_poly.type
_entity_poly.pdbx_seq_one_letter_code
_entity_poly.pdbx_strand_id
1 'polypeptide(L)'
;MTRGQRRTTNLAKPPSRDAYLLKNYGITEAEFNRLLAVRDGACWICGKMPKSRLNVDHDHRDAKALGLRLSVRGLLCWACNKMVIGRQHREHAAMYRAAAAYLESDLAQEILNDRVGTHHHHSGRDCAPLGHP
;
A
#
# COMPACT_ATOMS: atom_id res chain seq x y z
N MET A 1 55.48 13.23 9.31
CA MET A 1 54.11 12.76 9.60
C MET A 1 53.23 13.97 9.91
N THR A 2 52.69 14.63 8.88
CA THR A 2 51.84 15.82 9.04
C THR A 2 50.39 15.38 9.32
N ARG A 3 49.91 15.74 10.51
CA ARG A 3 48.54 15.52 10.98
C ARG A 3 47.60 16.33 10.09
N GLY A 4 46.90 15.67 9.17
CA GLY A 4 45.89 16.29 8.31
C GLY A 4 44.73 16.83 9.15
N GLN A 5 44.57 18.15 9.15
CA GLN A 5 43.41 18.82 9.78
C GLN A 5 42.13 18.39 9.06
N ARG A 6 41.23 17.74 9.80
CA ARG A 6 39.88 17.42 9.32
C ARG A 6 39.11 18.72 9.10
N ARG A 7 38.78 19.03 7.85
CA ARG A 7 37.84 20.09 7.47
C ARG A 7 36.48 19.74 8.09
N THR A 8 36.05 20.51 9.09
CA THR A 8 34.67 20.51 9.54
C THR A 8 33.83 21.14 8.44
N THR A 9 33.14 20.32 7.66
CA THR A 9 32.16 20.83 6.69
C THR A 9 31.07 21.55 7.46
N ASN A 10 30.78 22.79 7.05
CA ASN A 10 29.65 23.58 7.53
C ASN A 10 28.36 22.80 7.22
N LEU A 11 27.84 22.04 8.18
CA LEU A 11 26.61 21.26 8.01
C LEU A 11 25.43 22.23 8.07
N ALA A 12 24.90 22.59 6.89
CA ALA A 12 23.71 23.43 6.76
C ALA A 12 22.55 22.88 7.62
N LYS A 13 21.81 23.77 8.28
CA LYS A 13 20.64 23.43 9.09
C LYS A 13 19.67 22.56 8.27
N PRO A 14 19.16 21.44 8.82
CA PRO A 14 18.23 20.59 8.08
C PRO A 14 16.98 21.40 7.69
N PRO A 15 16.41 21.15 6.49
CA PRO A 15 15.21 21.84 6.05
C PRO A 15 14.08 21.61 7.05
N SER A 16 13.21 22.62 7.20
CA SER A 16 12.00 22.46 8.02
C SER A 16 11.15 21.30 7.47
N ARG A 17 10.35 20.71 8.34
CA ARG A 17 9.43 19.62 7.96
C ARG A 17 8.49 20.04 6.83
N ASP A 18 7.95 21.25 6.92
CA ASP A 18 7.08 21.82 5.89
C ASP A 18 7.81 21.97 4.55
N ALA A 19 9.05 22.49 4.55
CA ALA A 19 9.87 22.58 3.34
C ALA A 19 10.17 21.19 2.74
N TYR A 20 10.40 20.19 3.59
CA TYR A 20 10.58 18.80 3.16
C TYR A 20 9.31 18.23 2.51
N LEU A 21 8.14 18.42 3.14
CA LEU A 21 6.87 17.91 2.61
C LEU A 21 6.50 18.59 1.28
N LEU A 22 6.70 19.89 1.20
CA LEU A 22 6.43 20.67 -0.01
C LEU A 22 7.35 20.22 -1.15
N LYS A 23 8.65 20.07 -0.88
CA LYS A 23 9.63 19.65 -1.88
C LYS A 23 9.39 18.24 -2.42
N ASN A 24 9.02 17.29 -1.57
CA ASN A 24 8.95 15.88 -1.95
C ASN A 24 7.55 15.43 -2.38
N TYR A 25 6.50 16.11 -1.92
CA TYR A 25 5.11 15.66 -2.11
C TYR A 25 4.15 16.77 -2.56
N GLY A 26 4.59 18.04 -2.60
CA GLY A 26 3.72 19.15 -2.99
C GLY A 26 2.57 19.41 -1.99
N ILE A 27 2.77 19.06 -0.72
CA ILE A 27 1.80 19.30 0.36
C ILE A 27 2.47 20.03 1.52
N THR A 28 1.66 20.79 2.27
CA THR A 28 2.10 21.45 3.50
C THR A 28 1.96 20.53 4.73
N GLU A 29 2.56 20.92 5.84
CA GLU A 29 2.39 20.23 7.12
C GLU A 29 0.93 20.27 7.61
N ALA A 30 0.21 21.37 7.38
CA ALA A 30 -1.21 21.48 7.69
C ALA A 30 -2.04 20.47 6.89
N GLU A 31 -1.70 20.27 5.61
CA GLU A 31 -2.33 19.26 4.76
C GLU A 31 -2.01 17.84 5.19
N PHE A 32 -0.75 17.57 5.53
CA PHE A 32 -0.36 16.29 6.12
C PHE A 32 -1.19 15.98 7.38
N ASN A 33 -1.36 16.97 8.27
CA ASN A 33 -2.15 16.79 9.49
C ASN A 33 -3.64 16.55 9.19
N ARG A 34 -4.20 17.20 8.17
CA ARG A 34 -5.56 16.89 7.69
C ARG A 34 -5.68 15.46 7.19
N LEU A 35 -4.70 14.97 6.41
CA LEU A 35 -4.67 13.57 5.98
C LEU A 35 -4.51 12.59 7.16
N LEU A 36 -3.72 12.97 8.16
CA LEU A 36 -3.50 12.18 9.37
C LEU A 36 -4.80 11.98 10.16
N ALA A 37 -5.62 13.03 10.26
CA ALA A 37 -6.88 13.01 10.99
C ALA A 37 -7.96 12.10 10.36
N VAL A 38 -7.94 11.88 9.03
CA VAL A 38 -8.96 11.05 8.33
C VAL A 38 -9.04 9.61 8.88
N ARG A 39 -7.94 9.10 9.42
CA ARG A 39 -7.85 7.76 10.01
C ARG A 39 -7.26 7.79 11.42
N ASP A 40 -7.39 8.91 12.14
CA ASP A 40 -6.90 9.07 13.51
C ASP A 40 -5.42 8.64 13.70
N GLY A 41 -4.59 8.91 12.69
CA GLY A 41 -3.17 8.53 12.68
C GLY A 41 -2.86 7.08 12.33
N ALA A 42 -3.86 6.27 11.97
CA ALA A 42 -3.69 4.89 11.54
C ALA A 42 -3.27 4.77 10.06
N CYS A 43 -2.62 3.66 9.72
CA CYS A 43 -2.29 3.31 8.34
C CYS A 43 -3.56 3.13 7.48
N TRP A 44 -3.62 3.77 6.31
CA TRP A 44 -4.81 3.72 5.45
C TRP A 44 -5.06 2.35 4.79
N ILE A 45 -4.09 1.44 4.82
CA ILE A 45 -4.24 0.07 4.30
C ILE A 45 -4.59 -0.90 5.42
N CYS A 46 -3.73 -1.03 6.44
CA CYS A 46 -3.91 -2.08 7.45
C CYS A 46 -4.67 -1.62 8.70
N GLY A 47 -5.02 -0.34 8.81
CA GLY A 47 -5.74 0.22 9.96
C GLY A 47 -4.95 0.24 11.28
N LYS A 48 -3.68 -0.20 11.28
CA LYS A 48 -2.86 -0.26 12.50
C LYS A 48 -2.23 1.08 12.80
N MET A 49 -2.18 1.42 14.09
CA MET A 49 -1.37 2.54 14.57
C MET A 49 0.12 2.25 14.38
N PRO A 50 0.87 3.13 13.71
CA PRO A 50 2.27 2.90 13.46
C PRO A 50 3.10 3.21 14.72
N LYS A 51 4.20 2.46 14.93
CA LYS A 51 5.19 2.78 15.97
C LYS A 51 6.01 4.02 15.65
N SER A 52 6.03 4.43 14.39
CA SER A 52 6.75 5.58 13.85
C SER A 52 5.80 6.45 13.02
N ARG A 53 6.29 7.57 12.49
CA ARG A 53 5.47 8.45 11.64
C ARG A 53 5.00 7.70 10.38
N LEU A 54 3.75 7.97 9.96
CA LEU A 54 3.28 7.52 8.66
C LEU A 54 4.07 8.16 7.52
N ASN A 55 4.20 7.42 6.43
CA ASN A 55 4.83 7.83 5.19
C ASN A 55 3.77 8.37 4.23
N VAL A 56 4.13 9.39 3.46
CA VAL A 56 3.29 9.88 2.36
C VAL A 56 3.47 8.96 1.17
N ASP A 57 2.46 8.13 0.90
CA ASP A 57 2.42 7.26 -0.27
C ASP A 57 2.01 8.07 -1.50
N HIS A 58 2.73 7.89 -2.60
CA HIS A 58 2.49 8.61 -3.84
C HIS A 58 2.92 7.78 -5.05
N ASP A 59 2.28 8.05 -6.18
CA ASP A 59 2.58 7.37 -7.43
C ASP A 59 3.73 8.08 -8.18
N HIS A 60 4.87 7.42 -8.34
CA HIS A 60 6.01 8.03 -9.02
C HIS A 60 5.80 8.33 -10.51
N ARG A 61 4.82 7.69 -11.16
CA ARG A 61 4.47 7.97 -12.56
C ARG A 61 3.59 9.22 -12.64
N ASP A 62 2.55 9.28 -11.81
CA ASP A 62 1.70 10.47 -11.72
C ASP A 62 2.49 11.67 -11.21
N ALA A 63 3.47 11.47 -10.33
CA ALA A 63 4.35 12.53 -9.85
C ALA A 63 5.10 13.22 -11.01
N LYS A 64 5.47 12.45 -12.04
CA LYS A 64 6.14 12.95 -13.25
C LYS A 64 5.16 13.52 -14.27
N ALA A 65 4.00 12.89 -14.44
CA ALA A 65 3.02 13.24 -15.48
C ALA A 65 2.07 14.38 -15.08
N LEU A 66 1.63 14.40 -13.81
CA LEU A 66 0.58 15.26 -13.28
C LEU A 66 1.11 16.19 -12.17
N GLY A 67 2.24 15.84 -11.56
CA GLY A 67 2.89 16.59 -10.49
C GLY A 67 2.76 15.95 -9.12
N LEU A 68 3.66 16.35 -8.20
CA LEU A 68 3.84 15.72 -6.89
C LEU A 68 2.54 15.64 -6.09
N ARG A 69 1.79 16.75 -6.02
CA ARG A 69 0.55 16.83 -5.23
C ARG A 69 -0.53 15.86 -5.72
N LEU A 70 -0.75 15.81 -7.03
CA LEU A 70 -1.78 14.95 -7.63
C LEU A 70 -1.42 13.46 -7.54
N SER A 71 -0.15 13.15 -7.32
CA SER A 71 0.32 11.78 -7.15
C SER A 71 0.11 11.19 -5.75
N VAL A 72 -0.16 12.01 -4.73
CA VAL A 72 -0.35 11.55 -3.35
C VAL A 72 -1.58 10.66 -3.25
N ARG A 73 -1.43 9.47 -2.64
CA ARG A 73 -2.50 8.47 -2.47
C ARG A 73 -3.01 8.39 -1.04
N GLY A 74 -2.13 8.54 -0.04
CA GLY A 74 -2.52 8.45 1.36
C GLY A 74 -1.34 8.33 2.33
N LEU A 75 -1.64 8.01 3.59
CA LEU A 75 -0.65 7.85 4.64
C LEU A 75 -0.53 6.39 5.10
N LEU A 76 0.68 5.84 5.00
CA LEU A 76 0.94 4.41 5.22
C LEU A 76 2.03 4.16 6.27
N CYS A 77 1.88 3.10 7.06
CA CYS A 77 2.98 2.62 7.91
C CYS A 77 4.13 2.10 7.03
N TRP A 78 5.33 2.01 7.59
CA TRP A 78 6.52 1.60 6.83
C TRP A 78 6.34 0.25 6.13
N ALA A 79 5.76 -0.74 6.81
CA ALA A 79 5.53 -2.08 6.26
C ALA A 79 4.57 -2.05 5.06
N CYS A 80 3.42 -1.38 5.18
CA CYS A 80 2.48 -1.27 4.05
C CYS A 80 3.08 -0.47 2.90
N ASN A 81 3.76 0.64 3.20
CA ASN A 81 4.37 1.49 2.17
C ASN A 81 5.47 0.75 1.40
N LYS A 82 6.37 0.06 2.11
CA LYS A 82 7.55 -0.56 1.51
C LYS A 82 7.29 -1.96 0.96
N MET A 83 6.53 -2.78 1.69
CA MET A 83 6.39 -4.22 1.42
C MET A 83 5.10 -4.53 0.65
N VAL A 84 4.00 -3.86 0.96
CA VAL A 84 2.71 -4.12 0.30
C VAL A 84 2.60 -3.33 -0.99
N ILE A 85 2.78 -2.00 -0.94
CA ILE A 85 2.62 -1.11 -2.09
C ILE A 85 3.90 -0.92 -2.89
N GLY A 86 5.03 -0.65 -2.24
CA GLY A 86 6.32 -0.50 -2.92
C GLY A 86 6.30 0.60 -4.00
N ARG A 87 6.56 0.20 -5.26
CA ARG A 87 6.54 1.10 -6.44
C ARG A 87 5.32 0.87 -7.33
N GLN A 88 4.27 0.21 -6.83
CA GLN A 88 3.11 -0.08 -7.67
C GLN A 88 2.28 1.16 -7.99
N HIS A 89 1.59 1.04 -9.11
CA HIS A 89 0.75 2.08 -9.70
C HIS A 89 -0.71 1.66 -9.67
N ARG A 90 -1.62 2.60 -9.97
CA ARG A 90 -3.07 2.36 -9.87
C ARG A 90 -3.55 1.23 -10.77
N GLU A 91 -2.95 1.03 -11.95
CA GLU A 91 -3.31 -0.06 -12.86
C GLU A 91 -3.02 -1.45 -12.28
N HIS A 92 -2.09 -1.56 -11.34
CA HIS A 92 -1.77 -2.83 -10.69
C HIS A 92 -2.79 -3.23 -9.62
N ALA A 93 -3.80 -2.40 -9.33
CA ALA A 93 -4.85 -2.73 -8.36
C ALA A 93 -5.56 -4.05 -8.69
N ALA A 94 -5.71 -4.40 -9.97
CA ALA A 94 -6.29 -5.69 -10.39
C ALA A 94 -5.45 -6.89 -9.91
N MET A 95 -4.12 -6.77 -9.99
CA MET A 95 -3.20 -7.80 -9.50
C MET A 95 -3.33 -8.02 -7.99
N TYR A 96 -3.54 -6.96 -7.20
CA TYR A 96 -3.75 -7.09 -5.76
C TYR A 96 -5.07 -7.79 -5.41
N ARG A 97 -6.13 -7.56 -6.19
CA ARG A 97 -7.40 -8.32 -6.03
C ARG A 97 -7.20 -9.80 -6.35
N ALA A 98 -6.48 -10.09 -7.43
CA ALA A 98 -6.14 -11.47 -7.78
C ALA A 98 -5.25 -12.13 -6.71
N ALA A 99 -4.30 -11.38 -6.14
CA ALA A 99 -3.45 -11.87 -5.05
C ALA A 99 -4.26 -12.19 -3.78
N ALA A 100 -5.27 -11.38 -3.43
CA ALA A 100 -6.18 -11.69 -2.33
C ALA A 100 -6.93 -13.00 -2.60
N ALA A 101 -7.53 -13.16 -3.78
CA ALA A 101 -8.22 -14.38 -4.17
C ALA A 101 -7.28 -15.61 -4.17
N TYR A 102 -6.02 -15.43 -4.59
CA TYR A 102 -5.01 -16.49 -4.54
C TYR A 102 -4.69 -16.94 -3.10
N LEU A 103 -4.53 -15.99 -2.17
CA LEU A 103 -4.27 -16.29 -0.75
C LEU A 103 -5.44 -16.98 -0.06
N GLU A 104 -6.66 -16.74 -0.54
CA GLU A 104 -7.89 -17.36 -0.06
C GLU A 104 -8.20 -18.71 -0.74
N SER A 105 -7.38 -19.13 -1.71
CA SER A 105 -7.62 -20.36 -2.49
C SER A 105 -6.93 -21.58 -1.90
N ASP A 106 -7.68 -22.68 -1.80
CA ASP A 106 -7.16 -24.01 -1.45
C ASP A 106 -6.73 -24.85 -2.69
N LEU A 107 -6.72 -24.26 -3.89
CA LEU A 107 -6.50 -24.98 -5.16
C LEU A 107 -5.23 -25.84 -5.15
N ALA A 108 -4.13 -25.33 -4.57
CA ALA A 108 -2.89 -26.10 -4.47
C ALA A 108 -3.07 -27.35 -3.58
N GLN A 109 -3.79 -27.23 -2.47
CA GLN A 109 -4.08 -28.35 -1.58
C GLN A 109 -5.04 -29.35 -2.21
N GLU A 110 -6.03 -28.89 -2.98
CA GLU A 110 -6.95 -29.77 -3.70
C GLU A 110 -6.22 -30.66 -4.72
N ILE A 111 -5.32 -30.06 -5.49
CA ILE A 111 -4.49 -30.76 -6.49
C ILE A 111 -3.53 -31.73 -5.81
N LEU A 112 -2.78 -31.28 -4.79
CA LEU A 112 -1.75 -32.10 -4.14
C LEU A 112 -2.31 -33.28 -3.34
N ASN A 113 -3.53 -33.17 -2.83
CA ASN A 113 -4.16 -34.23 -2.05
C ASN A 113 -4.97 -35.21 -2.92
N ASP A 114 -4.84 -35.15 -4.25
CA ASP A 114 -5.64 -35.93 -5.22
C ASP A 114 -7.15 -35.87 -4.94
N ARG A 115 -7.61 -34.80 -4.26
CA ARG A 115 -9.05 -34.54 -4.05
C ARG A 115 -9.73 -34.11 -5.35
N VAL A 116 -8.95 -33.88 -6.40
CA VAL A 116 -9.43 -33.83 -7.78
C VAL A 116 -9.76 -35.26 -8.27
N GLY A 117 -10.57 -35.98 -7.50
CA GLY A 117 -11.29 -37.16 -7.95
C GLY A 117 -12.59 -36.70 -8.59
N THR A 118 -12.62 -36.63 -9.92
CA THR A 118 -13.85 -36.66 -10.74
C THR A 118 -14.99 -35.74 -10.29
N HIS A 119 -14.94 -34.44 -10.62
CA HIS A 119 -16.18 -33.69 -10.82
C HIS A 119 -16.38 -33.45 -12.31
N HIS A 120 -17.02 -34.43 -12.95
CA HIS A 120 -17.79 -34.17 -14.15
C HIS A 120 -18.91 -33.17 -13.81
N HIS A 121 -19.08 -32.23 -14.73
CA HIS A 121 -20.29 -31.49 -15.05
C HIS A 121 -20.74 -30.32 -14.15
N HIS A 122 -20.61 -29.15 -14.78
CA HIS A 122 -21.55 -28.05 -14.78
C HIS A 122 -23.02 -28.49 -14.93
N SER A 123 -23.91 -27.61 -14.44
CA SER A 123 -25.36 -27.47 -14.67
C SER A 123 -26.32 -28.20 -13.72
N GLY A 124 -27.23 -27.43 -13.11
CA GLY A 124 -28.34 -27.96 -12.31
C GLY A 124 -28.68 -27.12 -11.07
N ARG A 125 -28.99 -25.83 -11.23
CA ARG A 125 -29.98 -25.22 -10.33
C ARG A 125 -31.30 -25.89 -10.70
N ASP A 126 -31.75 -26.85 -9.89
CA ASP A 126 -33.15 -27.27 -9.92
C ASP A 126 -33.72 -27.26 -8.50
N CYS A 127 -34.92 -26.68 -8.46
CA CYS A 127 -35.61 -26.19 -7.30
C CYS A 127 -36.02 -27.28 -6.31
N ALA A 128 -36.20 -26.86 -5.06
CA ALA A 128 -36.72 -27.66 -3.96
C ALA A 128 -38.05 -28.36 -4.29
N PRO A 129 -38.32 -29.57 -3.76
CA PRO A 129 -39.64 -30.16 -3.84
C PRO A 129 -40.59 -29.46 -2.86
N LEU A 130 -41.60 -28.79 -3.41
CA LEU A 130 -42.79 -28.39 -2.67
C LEU A 130 -43.61 -29.66 -2.34
N GLY A 131 -43.82 -29.85 -1.03
CA GLY A 131 -44.99 -30.42 -0.34
C GLY A 131 -45.78 -31.59 -0.93
N HIS A 132 -46.07 -32.57 -0.07
CA HIS A 132 -47.24 -33.44 -0.15
C HIS A 132 -47.59 -33.98 1.25
N PRO A 133 -48.81 -34.50 1.45
CA PRO A 133 -50.09 -33.80 1.58
C PRO A 133 -50.42 -33.41 3.04
#